data_AF-A0A1I1P9W2-F1
#
_entry.id   AF-A0A1I1P9W2-F1
#
_cell.length_a   1.000
_cell.length_b   1.000
_cell.length_c   1.000
_cell.angle_alpha   90.00
_cell.angle_beta   90.00
_cell.angle_gamma   90.00
#
_symmetry.space_group_name_H-M   'P 1'
#
loop_
_entity.id
_entity.type
_entity.pdbx_description
1 polymer ?
#
loop_
_entity_poly.entity_id
_entity_poly.type
_entity_poly.pdbx_seq_one_letter_code
_entity_poly.pdbx_strand_id
1 'polypeptide(L)'
;MKLVLVKPDVFGAVASFLCVVHCVATPFLFVAQVCSLDGCETSPIWWSSLDYIFLIISYFAVARSTKNSSKLYIKSLLWINWFSLLLLIVNEKFQFVSIPETITYLTALSLAVLHLYNLKFCQCKNNTCCS
;
A
#
# COMPACT_ATOMS: atom_id res chain seq x y z
N MET A 1 -15.60 22.82 -8.17
CA MET A 1 -14.33 22.33 -7.59
C MET A 1 -13.86 21.10 -8.40
N LYS A 2 -13.13 21.33 -9.49
CA LYS A 2 -12.73 20.32 -10.50
C LYS A 2 -11.41 19.61 -10.17
N LEU A 3 -11.03 19.55 -8.89
CA LEU A 3 -9.67 19.16 -8.47
C LEU A 3 -9.53 17.71 -7.98
N VAL A 4 -10.59 16.88 -8.03
CA VAL A 4 -10.57 15.51 -7.47
C VAL A 4 -10.58 14.41 -8.55
N LEU A 5 -10.33 14.76 -9.81
CA LEU A 5 -10.51 13.90 -11.00
C LEU A 5 -9.21 13.51 -11.73
N VAL A 6 -8.04 13.80 -11.17
CA VAL A 6 -6.77 13.38 -11.80
C VAL A 6 -6.35 12.02 -11.24
N LYS A 7 -6.96 10.97 -11.81
CA LYS A 7 -6.57 9.55 -11.78
C LYS A 7 -6.25 8.93 -10.39
N PRO A 8 -7.22 8.22 -9.76
CA PRO A 8 -7.02 7.56 -8.45
C PRO A 8 -5.87 6.55 -8.42
N ASP A 9 -5.52 5.96 -9.56
CA ASP A 9 -4.39 5.03 -9.66
C ASP A 9 -3.03 5.70 -9.38
N VAL A 10 -2.87 7.00 -9.64
CA VAL A 10 -1.62 7.72 -9.32
C VAL A 10 -1.45 7.83 -7.81
N PHE A 11 -2.52 8.18 -7.10
CA PHE A 11 -2.48 8.28 -5.64
C PHE A 11 -2.25 6.92 -4.99
N GLY A 12 -2.87 5.86 -5.53
CA GLY A 12 -2.61 4.48 -5.12
C GLY A 12 -1.15 4.08 -5.34
N ALA A 13 -0.60 4.33 -6.52
CA ALA A 13 0.80 4.03 -6.82
C ALA A 13 1.77 4.80 -5.91
N VAL A 14 1.51 6.09 -5.67
CA VAL A 14 2.34 6.93 -4.79
C VAL A 14 2.26 6.44 -3.34
N ALA A 15 1.07 6.14 -2.82
CA ALA A 15 0.90 5.63 -1.47
C ALA A 15 1.56 4.27 -1.27
N SER A 16 1.43 3.36 -2.23
CA SER A 16 2.12 2.06 -2.20
C SER A 16 3.64 2.22 -2.28
N PHE A 17 4.14 3.16 -3.08
CA PHE A 17 5.57 3.46 -3.13
C PHE A 17 6.10 4.07 -1.83
N LEU A 18 5.36 5.02 -1.24
CA LEU A 18 5.68 5.60 0.07
C LEU A 18 5.72 4.54 1.17
N CYS A 19 4.81 3.56 1.13
CA CYS A 19 4.85 2.40 2.03
C CYS A 19 6.14 1.59 1.85
N VAL A 20 6.56 1.29 0.62
CA VAL A 20 7.85 0.60 0.37
C VAL A 20 9.05 1.41 0.87
N VAL A 21 9.10 2.71 0.57
CA VAL A 21 10.20 3.58 1.03
C VAL A 21 10.24 3.67 2.55
N HIS A 22 9.09 3.82 3.20
CA HIS A 22 8.97 3.82 4.65
C HIS A 22 9.50 2.52 5.24
N CYS A 23 9.00 1.40 4.75
CA CYS A 23 9.40 0.06 5.14
C CYS A 23 10.91 -0.18 5.01
N VAL A 24 11.52 0.20 3.88
CA VAL A 24 12.98 0.07 3.67
C VAL A 24 13.74 1.01 4.59
N ALA A 25 13.26 2.24 4.83
CA ALA A 25 13.96 3.21 5.67
C ALA A 25 13.93 2.86 7.16
N THR A 26 12.88 2.17 7.65
CA THR A 26 12.72 1.80 9.07
C THR A 26 13.94 1.06 9.66
N PRO A 27 14.48 -0.02 9.07
CA PRO A 27 15.68 -0.65 9.59
C PRO A 27 16.89 0.29 9.52
N PHE A 28 17.09 1.06 8.45
CA PHE A 28 18.28 1.95 8.37
C PHE A 28 18.24 3.10 9.38
N LEU A 29 17.05 3.66 9.65
CA LEU A 29 16.88 4.78 10.57
C LEU A 29 16.88 4.35 12.05
N PHE A 30 16.37 3.15 12.35
CA PHE A 30 16.18 2.71 13.74
C PHE A 30 17.10 1.56 14.18
N VAL A 31 17.91 0.96 13.30
CA VAL A 31 19.00 0.05 13.71
C VAL A 31 20.10 0.80 14.47
N ALA A 32 20.27 2.10 14.25
CA ALA A 32 21.33 2.89 14.89
C ALA A 32 20.97 3.46 16.28
N GLN A 33 19.69 3.49 16.68
CA GLN A 33 19.23 4.45 17.69
C GLN A 33 18.64 3.86 18.99
N VAL A 34 18.51 2.55 19.17
CA VAL A 34 17.63 2.00 20.25
C VAL A 34 18.21 0.89 21.14
N CYS A 35 19.53 0.67 21.15
CA CYS A 35 20.13 -0.24 22.16
C CYS A 35 20.58 0.46 23.45
N SER A 36 20.28 1.74 23.65
CA SER A 36 20.92 2.53 24.71
C SER A 36 20.01 2.82 25.92
N LEU A 37 18.68 2.78 25.78
CA LEU A 37 17.74 3.14 26.85
C LEU A 37 16.45 2.30 26.71
N ASP A 38 16.24 1.39 27.67
CA ASP A 38 15.02 0.61 27.92
C ASP A 38 14.45 -0.22 26.75
N GLY A 39 15.07 -1.39 26.52
CA GLY A 39 14.51 -2.45 25.68
C GLY A 39 14.63 -2.18 24.18
N CYS A 40 14.93 -3.21 23.41
CA CYS A 40 15.05 -3.11 21.95
C CYS A 40 13.67 -2.95 21.29
N GLU A 41 13.01 -1.82 21.52
CA GLU A 41 11.77 -1.46 20.86
C GLU A 41 12.09 -1.03 19.41
N THR A 42 11.59 -1.81 18.46
CA THR A 42 11.78 -1.58 17.03
C THR A 42 10.91 -0.41 16.57
N SER A 43 11.51 0.78 16.45
CA SER A 43 10.91 2.02 15.92
C SER A 43 9.84 2.72 16.81
N PRO A 44 9.82 4.05 16.88
CA PRO A 44 8.83 4.81 17.64
C PRO A 44 7.40 4.65 17.10
N ILE A 45 6.42 4.75 18.00
CA ILE A 45 4.98 4.53 17.72
C ILE A 45 4.44 5.39 16.58
N TRP A 46 4.87 6.66 16.47
CA TRP A 46 4.41 7.56 15.40
C TRP A 46 4.88 7.11 14.01
N TRP A 47 6.10 6.55 13.91
CA TRP A 47 6.64 6.03 12.66
C TRP A 47 5.85 4.80 12.22
N SER A 48 5.62 3.86 13.14
CA SER A 48 4.76 2.70 12.92
C SER A 48 3.30 3.04 12.59
N SER A 49 2.83 4.24 12.91
CA SER A 49 1.45 4.66 12.59
C SER A 49 1.27 5.03 11.12
N LEU A 50 2.36 5.33 10.40
CA LEU A 50 2.33 5.69 8.99
C LEU A 50 1.86 4.52 8.10
N ASP A 51 2.19 3.28 8.47
CA ASP A 51 1.74 2.06 7.79
C ASP A 51 0.23 2.04 7.61
N TYR A 52 -0.51 2.33 8.68
CA TYR A 52 -1.97 2.36 8.69
C TYR A 52 -2.53 3.50 7.83
N ILE A 53 -1.87 4.67 7.85
CA ILE A 53 -2.28 5.81 7.02
C ILE A 53 -2.14 5.47 5.54
N PHE A 54 -1.00 4.89 5.14
CA PHE A 54 -0.78 4.45 3.75
C PHE A 54 -1.76 3.35 3.35
N LEU A 55 -2.08 2.42 4.25
CA LEU A 55 -3.05 1.37 4.02
C LEU A 55 -4.48 1.92 3.80
N ILE A 56 -4.91 2.90 4.60
CA ILE A 56 -6.21 3.56 4.44
C ILE A 56 -6.27 4.31 3.11
N ILE A 57 -5.20 5.05 2.77
CA ILE A 57 -5.12 5.76 1.49
C ILE A 57 -5.20 4.78 0.31
N SER A 58 -4.45 3.67 0.38
CA SER A 58 -4.44 2.66 -0.68
C SER A 58 -5.80 1.98 -0.83
N TYR A 59 -6.55 1.77 0.25
CA TYR A 59 -7.92 1.25 0.20
C TYR A 59 -8.82 2.13 -0.68
N PHE A 60 -8.83 3.45 -0.43
CA PHE A 60 -9.63 4.38 -1.24
C PHE A 60 -9.17 4.41 -2.69
N ALA A 61 -7.86 4.30 -2.93
CA ALA A 61 -7.31 4.23 -4.27
C ALA A 61 -7.76 2.95 -5.01
N VAL A 62 -7.72 1.78 -4.36
CA VAL A 62 -8.21 0.49 -4.91
C VAL A 62 -9.71 0.54 -5.16
N ALA A 63 -10.51 1.01 -4.19
CA ALA A 63 -11.96 1.13 -4.34
C ALA A 63 -12.36 2.03 -5.52
N ARG A 64 -11.61 3.11 -5.77
CA ARG A 64 -11.88 4.01 -6.90
C ARG A 64 -11.28 3.50 -8.21
N SER A 65 -10.13 2.84 -8.16
CA SER A 65 -9.50 2.17 -9.30
C SER A 65 -10.42 1.08 -9.87
N THR A 66 -10.95 0.21 -9.00
CA THR A 66 -11.88 -0.86 -9.39
C THR A 66 -13.19 -0.36 -10.02
N LYS A 67 -13.68 0.82 -9.64
CA LYS A 67 -14.83 1.46 -10.31
C LYS A 67 -14.49 1.93 -11.74
N ASN A 68 -13.27 2.41 -11.96
CA ASN A 68 -12.83 2.96 -13.25
C ASN A 68 -12.16 1.93 -14.19
N SER A 69 -11.89 0.72 -13.70
CA SER A 69 -11.29 -0.37 -14.48
C SER A 69 -12.32 -1.10 -15.33
N SER A 70 -11.97 -1.36 -16.59
CA SER A 70 -12.80 -2.15 -17.53
C SER A 70 -12.71 -3.66 -17.32
N LYS A 71 -11.60 -4.18 -16.79
CA LYS A 71 -11.31 -5.62 -16.67
C LYS A 71 -11.53 -6.12 -15.25
N LEU A 72 -12.42 -7.10 -15.09
CA LEU A 72 -12.74 -7.72 -13.79
C LEU A 72 -11.50 -8.34 -13.13
N TYR A 73 -10.60 -8.96 -13.90
CA TYR A 73 -9.37 -9.57 -13.40
C TYR A 73 -8.46 -8.59 -12.64
N ILE A 74 -8.27 -7.37 -13.16
CA ILE A 74 -7.46 -6.34 -12.50
C ILE A 74 -8.12 -5.87 -11.20
N LYS A 75 -9.46 -5.80 -11.17
CA LYS A 75 -10.20 -5.46 -9.94
C LYS A 75 -9.92 -6.48 -8.84
N SER A 76 -10.01 -7.77 -9.18
CA SER A 76 -9.72 -8.86 -8.23
C SER A 76 -8.27 -8.81 -7.75
N LEU A 77 -7.30 -8.62 -8.66
CA LEU A 77 -5.89 -8.55 -8.29
C LEU A 77 -5.58 -7.38 -7.35
N LEU A 78 -6.14 -6.19 -7.60
CA LEU A 78 -5.95 -5.02 -6.72
C LEU A 78 -6.46 -5.30 -5.31
N TRP A 79 -7.65 -5.90 -5.17
CA TRP A 79 -8.23 -6.24 -3.87
C TRP A 79 -7.47 -7.36 -3.14
N ILE A 80 -7.10 -8.43 -3.85
CA ILE A 80 -6.34 -9.54 -3.26
C ILE A 80 -5.01 -9.03 -2.73
N ASN A 81 -4.31 -8.21 -3.51
CA ASN A 81 -3.02 -7.67 -3.14
C ASN A 81 -3.14 -6.69 -1.94
N TRP A 82 -4.16 -5.82 -1.95
CA TRP A 82 -4.44 -4.95 -0.81
C TRP A 82 -4.77 -5.74 0.48
N PHE A 83 -5.58 -6.79 0.39
CA PHE A 83 -5.92 -7.62 1.54
C PHE A 83 -4.71 -8.39 2.06
N SER A 84 -3.85 -8.89 1.16
CA SER A 84 -2.56 -9.50 1.52
C SER A 84 -1.67 -8.51 2.27
N LEU A 85 -1.57 -7.27 1.81
CA LEU A 85 -0.79 -6.23 2.48
C LEU A 85 -1.35 -5.91 3.87
N LEU A 86 -2.68 -5.84 4.01
CA LEU A 86 -3.34 -5.65 5.30
C LEU A 86 -3.02 -6.79 6.28
N LEU A 87 -3.11 -8.03 5.83
CA LEU A 87 -2.79 -9.18 6.67
C LEU A 87 -1.34 -9.19 7.12
N LEU A 88 -0.40 -8.83 6.22
CA LEU A 88 1.03 -8.76 6.54
C LEU A 88 1.32 -7.67 7.58
N ILE A 89 0.79 -6.46 7.41
CA ILE A 89 0.97 -5.36 8.36
C ILE A 89 0.34 -5.70 9.72
N VAL A 90 -0.85 -6.30 9.75
CA VAL A 90 -1.47 -6.77 11.01
C VAL A 90 -0.62 -7.87 11.65
N ASN A 91 -0.13 -8.83 10.86
CA ASN A 91 0.71 -9.91 11.36
C ASN A 91 2.02 -9.39 11.98
N GLU A 92 2.65 -8.38 11.38
CA GLU A 92 3.86 -7.75 11.95
C GLU A 92 3.59 -7.10 13.31
N LYS A 93 2.43 -6.47 13.49
CA LYS A 93 2.09 -5.72 14.72
C LYS A 93 1.67 -6.63 15.88
N PHE A 94 0.99 -7.74 15.57
CA PHE A 94 0.59 -8.73 16.58
C PHE A 94 1.59 -9.88 16.73
N GLN A 95 2.59 -9.97 15.85
CA GLN A 95 3.59 -11.03 15.79
C GLN A 95 3.01 -12.46 15.84
N PHE A 96 1.85 -12.68 15.20
CA PHE A 96 1.22 -14.01 15.17
C PHE A 96 2.13 -15.07 14.52
N VAL A 97 2.83 -14.68 13.44
CA VAL A 97 3.78 -15.53 12.71
C VAL A 97 5.03 -14.72 12.39
N SER A 98 6.21 -15.30 12.60
CA SER A 98 7.49 -14.71 12.19
C SER A 98 7.65 -14.76 10.67
N ILE A 99 7.11 -13.76 9.99
CA ILE A 99 7.20 -13.57 8.54
C ILE A 99 8.26 -12.51 8.27
N PRO A 100 9.18 -12.72 7.31
CA PRO A 100 10.15 -11.70 6.95
C PRO A 100 9.45 -10.48 6.30
N GLU A 101 9.84 -9.28 6.75
CA GLU A 101 9.28 -8.01 6.26
C GLU A 101 9.45 -7.81 4.74
N THR A 102 10.42 -8.51 4.13
CA THR A 102 10.63 -8.50 2.67
C THR A 102 9.37 -8.87 1.88
N ILE A 103 8.51 -9.72 2.44
CA ILE A 103 7.25 -10.11 1.81
C ILE A 103 6.26 -8.93 1.81
N THR A 104 6.21 -8.15 2.90
CA THR A 104 5.42 -6.92 3.00
C THR A 104 5.87 -5.91 1.93
N TYR A 105 7.18 -5.76 1.73
CA TYR A 105 7.74 -4.83 0.73
C TYR A 105 7.39 -5.26 -0.70
N LEU A 106 7.54 -6.55 -1.01
CA LEU A 106 7.19 -7.10 -2.32
C LEU A 106 5.70 -6.95 -2.61
N THR A 107 4.86 -7.16 -1.60
CA THR A 107 3.40 -7.02 -1.71
C THR A 107 3.02 -5.56 -1.99
N ALA A 108 3.58 -4.61 -1.23
CA ALA A 108 3.36 -3.18 -1.45
C ALA A 108 3.85 -2.71 -2.84
N LEU A 109 5.02 -3.18 -3.28
CA LEU A 109 5.56 -2.89 -4.61
C LEU A 109 4.65 -3.44 -5.71
N SER A 110 4.20 -4.68 -5.56
CA SER A 110 3.28 -5.33 -6.50
C SER A 110 1.96 -4.54 -6.61
N LEU A 111 1.43 -4.04 -5.48
CA LEU A 111 0.24 -3.19 -5.48
C LEU A 111 0.49 -1.86 -6.24
N ALA A 112 1.66 -1.24 -6.07
CA ALA A 112 2.05 -0.05 -6.83
C ALA A 112 2.10 -0.33 -8.34
N VAL A 113 2.71 -1.44 -8.75
CA VAL A 113 2.80 -1.86 -10.15
C VAL A 113 1.42 -2.13 -10.73
N LEU A 114 0.53 -2.78 -9.98
CA LEU A 114 -0.86 -3.01 -10.42
C LEU A 114 -1.60 -1.69 -10.66
N HIS A 115 -1.42 -0.70 -9.80
CA HIS A 115 -2.00 0.64 -10.01
C HIS A 115 -1.45 1.30 -11.28
N LEU A 116 -0.13 1.26 -11.51
CA LEU A 116 0.48 1.81 -12.73
C LEU A 116 0.02 1.06 -14.00
N TYR A 117 -0.11 -0.26 -13.92
CA TYR A 117 -0.60 -1.09 -15.01
C TYR A 117 -2.06 -0.76 -15.34
N ASN A 118 -2.92 -0.64 -14.32
CA ASN A 118 -4.32 -0.27 -14.52
C ASN A 118 -4.45 1.11 -15.16
N LEU A 119 -3.64 2.08 -14.70
CA LEU A 119 -3.60 3.45 -15.23
C LEU A 119 -3.21 3.49 -16.72
N LYS A 120 -2.28 2.63 -17.15
CA LYS A 120 -1.75 2.65 -18.52
C LYS A 120 -2.64 1.89 -19.51
N PHE A 121 -3.24 0.77 -19.10
CA PHE A 121 -3.85 -0.17 -20.05
C PHE A 121 -5.33 -0.47 -19.83
N CYS A 122 -5.89 -0.21 -18.64
CA CYS A 122 -7.21 -0.71 -18.25
C CYS A 122 -8.23 0.39 -17.87
N GLN A 123 -7.86 1.67 -18.04
CA GLN A 123 -8.77 2.79 -17.82
C GLN A 123 -9.91 2.79 -18.84
N CYS A 124 -11.12 3.01 -18.35
CA CYS A 124 -12.27 3.15 -19.22
C CYS A 124 -12.19 4.42 -20.07
N LYS A 125 -12.23 4.23 -21.39
CA LYS A 125 -12.08 5.29 -22.40
C LYS A 125 -13.39 6.06 -22.65
N ASN A 126 -14.54 5.54 -22.18
CA ASN A 126 -15.87 6.12 -22.34
C ASN A 126 -16.67 6.04 -21.02
N ASN A 127 -17.64 6.96 -20.86
CA ASN A 127 -18.51 7.13 -19.69
C ASN A 127 -19.47 5.95 -19.39
N THR A 128 -19.37 4.84 -20.12
CA THR A 128 -20.26 3.67 -19.98
C THR A 128 -19.74 2.59 -19.02
N CYS A 129 -18.52 2.75 -18.49
CA CYS A 129 -17.98 1.85 -17.46
C CYS A 129 -18.35 2.30 -16.04
N CYS A 130 -19.65 2.40 -15.74
CA CYS A 130 -20.12 2.56 -14.37
C CYS A 130 -21.32 1.63 -14.23
N SER A 131 -21.08 0.40 -13.79
CA SER A 131 -22.11 -0.49 -13.26
C SER A 131 -22.00 -0.50 -11.74
#